data_AF-A0A2T2TWG8-F1
#
_entry.id   AF-A0A2T2TWG8-F1
#
_cell.length_a   1.000
_cell.length_b   1.000
_cell.length_c   1.000
_cell.angle_alpha   90.00
_cell.angle_beta   90.00
_cell.angle_gamma   90.00
#
_symmetry.space_group_name_H-M   'P 1'
#
loop_
_entity.id
_entity.type
_entity.pdbx_description
1 polymer ?
#
loop_
_entity_poly.entity_id
_entity_poly.type
_entity_poly.pdbx_seq_one_letter_code
_entity_poly.pdbx_strand_id
1 'polypeptide(L)'
;MRKIISGGQTGVDRAALDAALAFNVPVGGWCPKGRRAEDGQIPDRYPLEETPSEAYEQRTAWNVRDSDGTLIITDGSLEGGTALTMTEARRQE
;
A
#
# COMPACT_ATOMS: atom_id res chain seq x y z
N MET A 1 13.29 9.69 7.98
CA MET A 1 13.94 8.37 7.75
C MET A 1 13.36 7.82 6.46
N ARG A 2 14.17 7.25 5.55
CA ARG A 2 13.65 6.73 4.26
C ARG A 2 13.05 5.32 4.47
N LYS A 3 11.81 5.12 4.05
CA LYS A 3 11.09 3.83 4.12
C LYS A 3 10.19 3.65 2.90
N ILE A 4 9.90 2.41 2.55
CA ILE A 4 8.87 2.06 1.55
C ILE A 4 7.58 1.75 2.30
N ILE A 5 6.47 2.37 1.89
CA ILE A 5 5.14 2.02 2.41
C ILE A 5 4.23 1.47 1.33
N SER A 6 3.39 0.52 1.72
CA SER A 6 2.44 -0.14 0.84
C SER A 6 1.26 -0.69 1.66
N GLY A 7 0.14 -0.97 1.00
CA GLY A 7 -1.05 -1.52 1.64
C GLY A 7 -1.09 -3.03 1.80
N GLY A 8 -0.07 -3.76 1.33
CA GLY A 8 0.05 -5.20 1.51
C GLY A 8 -0.91 -6.06 0.66
N GLN A 9 -1.61 -5.46 -0.32
CA GLN A 9 -2.36 -6.22 -1.31
C GLN A 9 -1.41 -7.15 -2.10
N THR A 10 -1.94 -8.20 -2.68
CA THR A 10 -1.24 -9.02 -3.68
C THR A 10 -0.69 -8.16 -4.84
N GLY A 11 0.24 -8.75 -5.60
CA GLY A 11 0.86 -8.07 -6.74
C GLY A 11 1.88 -7.02 -6.30
N VAL A 12 1.76 -5.80 -6.83
CA VAL A 12 2.78 -4.73 -6.71
C VAL A 12 3.03 -4.33 -5.25
N ASP A 13 1.97 -4.31 -4.43
CA ASP A 13 2.07 -3.94 -3.02
C ASP A 13 3.04 -4.86 -2.26
N ARG A 14 2.82 -6.18 -2.33
CA ARG A 14 3.75 -7.16 -1.72
C ARG A 14 5.10 -7.24 -2.41
N ALA A 15 5.16 -7.06 -3.73
CA ALA A 15 6.45 -7.02 -4.44
C ALA A 15 7.35 -5.88 -3.93
N ALA A 16 6.77 -4.71 -3.64
CA ALA A 16 7.50 -3.58 -3.06
C ALA A 16 8.00 -3.89 -1.65
N LEU A 17 7.16 -4.50 -0.80
CA LEU A 17 7.53 -4.92 0.56
C LEU A 17 8.62 -5.98 0.55
N ASP A 18 8.50 -7.00 -0.30
CA ASP A 18 9.46 -8.09 -0.42
C ASP A 18 10.83 -7.60 -0.91
N ALA A 19 10.85 -6.76 -1.95
CA ALA A 19 12.09 -6.16 -2.44
C ALA A 19 12.77 -5.32 -1.36
N ALA A 20 12.01 -4.46 -0.68
CA ALA A 20 12.55 -3.60 0.37
C ALA A 20 13.14 -4.42 1.54
N LEU A 21 12.43 -5.45 2.00
CA LEU A 21 12.93 -6.37 3.03
C LEU A 21 14.21 -7.09 2.57
N ALA A 22 14.27 -7.57 1.33
CA ALA A 22 15.45 -8.23 0.77
C ALA A 22 16.70 -7.33 0.73
N PHE A 23 16.52 -6.02 0.58
CA PHE A 23 17.60 -5.03 0.56
C PHE A 23 17.80 -4.29 1.89
N ASN A 24 17.18 -4.76 2.98
CA ASN A 24 17.22 -4.10 4.30
C ASN A 24 16.77 -2.64 4.30
N VAL A 25 15.85 -2.29 3.40
CA VAL A 25 15.17 -0.99 3.40
C VAL A 25 13.99 -1.07 4.38
N PRO A 26 13.84 -0.12 5.32
CA PRO A 26 12.69 -0.11 6.22
C PRO A 26 11.36 -0.11 5.46
N VAL A 27 10.43 -0.96 5.89
CA VAL A 27 9.09 -1.07 5.32
C VAL A 27 8.01 -0.74 6.35
N GLY A 28 6.82 -0.39 5.87
CA GLY A 28 5.61 -0.32 6.67
C GLY A 28 4.41 0.03 5.81
N GLY A 29 3.43 0.71 6.40
CA GLY A 29 2.25 1.20 5.68
C GLY A 29 0.96 0.79 6.35
N TRP A 30 -0.14 1.24 5.76
CA TRP A 30 -1.48 1.01 6.26
C TRP A 30 -2.17 -0.11 5.49
N CYS A 31 -2.72 -1.08 6.20
CA CYS A 31 -3.54 -2.15 5.63
C CYS A 31 -4.98 -2.08 6.15
N PRO A 32 -5.97 -2.72 5.49
CA PRO A 32 -7.33 -2.76 6.02
C PRO A 32 -7.39 -3.45 7.38
N LYS A 33 -8.39 -3.10 8.19
CA LYS A 33 -8.74 -3.85 9.40
C LYS A 33 -8.87 -5.35 9.10
N GLY A 34 -8.36 -6.18 10.00
CA GLY A 34 -8.23 -7.62 9.82
C GLY A 34 -7.12 -8.03 8.85
N ARG A 35 -6.23 -7.11 8.46
CA ARG A 35 -5.12 -7.34 7.51
C ARG A 35 -5.60 -7.98 6.21
N ARG A 36 -6.69 -7.48 5.63
CA ARG A 36 -7.33 -8.12 4.46
C ARG A 36 -6.57 -7.84 3.16
N ALA A 37 -6.43 -8.87 2.35
CA ALA A 37 -6.01 -8.85 0.95
C ALA A 37 -6.90 -9.80 0.13
N GLU A 38 -6.78 -9.78 -1.19
CA GLU A 38 -7.62 -10.61 -2.08
C GLU A 38 -7.38 -12.12 -1.92
N ASP A 39 -6.17 -12.50 -1.50
CA ASP A 39 -5.77 -13.90 -1.26
C ASP A 39 -5.84 -14.30 0.22
N GLY A 40 -6.48 -13.47 1.05
CA GLY A 40 -6.67 -13.73 2.47
C GLY A 40 -5.93 -12.74 3.37
N GLN A 41 -5.45 -13.21 4.51
CA GLN A 41 -4.79 -12.36 5.50
C GLN A 41 -3.36 -12.01 5.07
N ILE A 42 -2.98 -10.74 5.17
CA ILE A 42 -1.63 -10.26 4.88
C ILE A 42 -0.65 -10.88 5.89
N PRO A 43 0.42 -11.55 5.44
CA PRO A 43 1.39 -12.20 6.31
C PRO A 43 1.99 -11.27 7.39
N ASP A 44 2.20 -11.81 8.59
CA ASP A 44 2.74 -11.05 9.75
C ASP A 44 4.18 -10.56 9.57
N ARG A 45 4.90 -11.11 8.58
CA ARG A 45 6.26 -10.65 8.24
C ARG A 45 6.30 -9.18 7.79
N TYR A 46 5.16 -8.65 7.34
CA TYR A 46 5.04 -7.26 6.92
C TYR A 46 4.61 -6.39 8.12
N PRO A 47 5.43 -5.41 8.53
CA PRO A 47 5.13 -4.52 9.67
C PRO A 47 4.13 -3.43 9.25
N LEU A 48 2.92 -3.85 8.92
CA LEU A 48 1.81 -2.97 8.53
C LEU A 48 0.91 -2.67 9.73
N GLU A 49 0.39 -1.45 9.75
CA GLU A 49 -0.59 -0.98 10.74
C GLU A 49 -2.00 -1.07 10.14
N GLU A 50 -2.97 -1.52 10.94
CA GLU A 50 -4.36 -1.62 10.48
C GLU A 50 -5.05 -0.26 10.52
N THR A 51 -5.80 0.07 9.48
CA THR A 51 -6.76 1.18 9.52
C THR A 51 -7.99 0.81 10.37
N PRO A 52 -8.76 1.78 10.86
CA PRO A 52 -10.00 1.49 11.60
C PRO A 52 -11.09 0.79 10.75
N SER A 53 -11.05 0.93 9.43
CA SER A 53 -11.98 0.30 8.48
C SER A 53 -11.36 -0.87 7.73
N GLU A 54 -12.20 -1.79 7.29
CA GLU A 54 -11.84 -2.85 6.34
C GLU A 54 -11.84 -2.38 4.88
N ALA A 55 -12.23 -1.14 4.62
CA ALA A 55 -12.34 -0.55 3.29
C ALA A 55 -10.94 -0.29 2.67
N TYR A 56 -10.73 -0.75 1.43
CA TYR A 56 -9.45 -0.56 0.74
C TYR A 56 -9.17 0.92 0.42
N GLU A 57 -10.20 1.75 0.32
CA GLU A 57 -10.09 3.16 0.04
C GLU A 57 -9.38 3.91 1.18
N GLN A 58 -9.67 3.54 2.44
CA GLN A 58 -9.07 4.21 3.59
C GLN A 58 -7.57 3.93 3.66
N ARG A 59 -7.15 2.67 3.52
CA ARG A 59 -5.72 2.32 3.53
C ARG A 59 -4.99 2.95 2.34
N THR A 60 -5.63 3.06 1.17
CA THR A 60 -5.02 3.71 0.00
C THR A 60 -4.79 5.19 0.28
N ALA A 61 -5.81 5.93 0.74
CA ALA A 61 -5.69 7.34 1.07
C ALA A 61 -4.62 7.60 2.15
N TRP A 62 -4.53 6.74 3.18
CA TRP A 62 -3.56 6.91 4.26
C TRP A 62 -2.13 6.59 3.83
N ASN A 63 -1.91 5.59 2.96
CA ASN A 63 -0.59 5.36 2.38
C ASN A 63 -0.15 6.51 1.48
N VAL A 64 -1.06 7.13 0.72
CA VAL A 64 -0.72 8.32 -0.06
C VAL A 64 -0.39 9.49 0.90
N ARG A 65 -1.24 9.73 1.89
CA ARG A 65 -1.09 10.81 2.90
C ARG A 65 0.23 10.76 3.67
N ASP A 66 0.63 9.57 4.09
CA ASP A 66 1.81 9.38 4.94
C ASP A 66 3.07 9.04 4.13
N SER A 67 3.06 9.32 2.81
CA SER A 67 4.20 9.21 1.92
C SER A 67 4.68 10.57 1.43
N ASP A 68 5.98 10.70 1.15
CA ASP A 68 6.53 11.86 0.43
C ASP A 68 6.24 11.79 -1.08
N GLY A 69 5.75 10.65 -1.57
CA GLY A 69 5.45 10.41 -2.98
C GLY A 69 4.97 8.98 -3.21
N THR A 70 4.16 8.80 -4.25
CA THR A 70 3.55 7.52 -4.61
C THR A 70 4.00 7.07 -6.00
N LEU A 71 4.61 5.88 -6.09
CA LEU A 71 4.92 5.23 -7.35
C LEU A 71 3.82 4.21 -7.69
N ILE A 72 3.22 4.36 -8.88
CA ILE A 72 2.22 3.43 -9.39
C ILE A 72 2.85 2.61 -10.52
N ILE A 73 2.82 1.28 -10.40
CA ILE A 73 3.28 0.34 -11.42
C ILE A 73 2.07 -0.47 -11.89
N THR A 74 1.80 -0.45 -13.19
CA THR A 74 0.68 -1.17 -13.80
C THR A 74 1.05 -1.57 -15.23
N ASP A 75 0.48 -2.67 -15.72
CA ASP A 75 0.55 -3.07 -17.11
C ASP A 75 -0.82 -2.76 -17.76
N GLY A 76 -1.00 -1.53 -18.25
CA GLY A 76 -2.24 -1.06 -18.87
C GLY A 76 -2.83 0.22 -18.27
N SER A 77 -4.12 0.45 -18.54
CA SER A 77 -4.88 1.60 -18.03
C SER A 77 -5.01 1.57 -16.50
N LEU A 78 -5.08 2.75 -15.89
CA LEU A 78 -5.36 2.88 -14.46
C LEU A 78 -6.84 2.59 -14.22
N GLU A 79 -7.13 1.44 -13.59
CA GLU A 79 -8.49 1.00 -13.28
C GLU A 79 -8.62 0.60 -11.80
N GLY A 80 -9.85 0.56 -11.29
CA GLY A 80 -10.16 0.13 -9.92
C GLY A 80 -9.34 0.84 -8.84
N GLY A 81 -8.75 0.07 -7.92
CA GLY A 81 -7.95 0.59 -6.80
C GLY A 81 -6.73 1.42 -7.24
N THR A 82 -6.16 1.13 -8.41
CA THR A 82 -5.01 1.87 -8.96
C THR A 82 -5.42 3.28 -9.40
N ALA A 83 -6.59 3.43 -10.02
CA ALA A 83 -7.15 4.72 -10.38
C ALA A 83 -7.48 5.58 -9.15
N LEU A 84 -7.95 4.93 -8.07
CA LEU A 84 -8.17 5.59 -6.79
C LEU A 84 -6.86 6.14 -6.22
N THR A 85 -5.78 5.36 -6.21
CA THR A 85 -4.46 5.82 -5.74
C THR A 85 -4.00 7.08 -6.48
N MET A 86 -4.14 7.12 -7.81
CA MET A 86 -3.80 8.31 -8.60
C MET A 86 -4.69 9.51 -8.25
N THR A 87 -5.99 9.28 -8.03
CA THR A 87 -6.93 10.34 -7.64
C THR A 87 -6.58 10.93 -6.28
N GLU A 88 -6.27 10.08 -5.30
CA GLU A 88 -5.86 10.51 -3.97
C GLU A 88 -4.52 11.25 -3.98
N ALA A 89 -3.55 10.81 -4.79
CA ALA A 89 -2.26 11.50 -4.93
C ALA A 89 -2.43 12.94 -5.46
N ARG A 90 -3.26 13.12 -6.49
CA ARG A 90 -3.54 14.45 -7.07
C ARG A 90 -4.35 15.38 -6.16
N ARG A 91 -5.08 14.84 -5.18
CA ARG A 91 -5.85 15.64 -4.20
C ARG A 91 -4.98 16.28 -3.13
N GLN A 92 -3.73 15.83 -2.99
CA GLN A 92 -2.81 16.28 -1.95
C GLN A 92 -1.73 17.24 -2.48
N GLU A 93 -1.82 17.61 -3.77
CA GLU A 93 -1.08 18.73 -4.38
C GLU A 93 -1.78 20.07 -4.07
#